data_AF-A0A1S2CSD5-F1
#
_entry.id   AF-A0A1S2CSD5-F1
#
_cell.length_a   1.000
_cell.length_b   1.000
_cell.length_c   1.000
_cell.angle_alpha   90.00
_cell.angle_beta   90.00
_cell.angle_gamma   90.00
#
_symmetry.space_group_name_H-M   'P 1'
#
loop_
_entity.id
_entity.type
_entity.pdbx_description
1 polymer ?
#
loop_
_entity_poly.entity_id
_entity_poly.type
_entity_poly.pdbx_seq_one_letter_code
_entity_poly.pdbx_strand_id
1 'polypeptide(L)'
;MTRTNSIDHVAKGLNNSKITVLKNYMKGSTQNNRNCLGSAAEAIELIARGNSIDYARKIVGDKYKKPRRIVEIIATEQIEPTQTSVGTRCKQPFGEKSKRLMRELKSKNILHEDESIACFKFLDCFWCENQVLVAESDDIWCLLSFRAALREALLRPNINHQLPVEKVMQVIAKCNLILLDIKQDYSDVYAEAEIKYHNISHPLWGDEESAADLYQIWGGV
;
A
#
# COMPACT_ATOMS: atom_id res chain seq x y z
N MET A 1 4.81 -7.67 -31.94
CA MET A 1 3.94 -6.54 -31.54
C MET A 1 2.71 -7.09 -30.83
N THR A 2 2.67 -7.00 -29.51
CA THR A 2 1.63 -7.61 -28.65
C THR A 2 0.32 -6.83 -28.78
N ARG A 3 -0.77 -7.52 -29.15
CA ARG A 3 -2.12 -6.97 -29.44
C ARG A 3 -2.91 -6.49 -28.21
N THR A 4 -2.27 -6.22 -27.07
CA THR A 4 -2.92 -5.89 -25.80
C THR A 4 -3.44 -4.46 -25.69
N ASN A 5 -3.12 -3.57 -26.64
CA ASN A 5 -3.55 -2.16 -26.61
C ASN A 5 -4.80 -1.85 -27.47
N SER A 6 -5.50 -2.86 -28.02
CA SER A 6 -6.75 -2.58 -28.74
C SER A 6 -7.88 -2.32 -27.76
N ILE A 7 -8.50 -1.14 -27.87
CA ILE A 7 -9.66 -0.75 -27.07
C ILE A 7 -10.82 -1.75 -27.17
N ASP A 8 -10.90 -2.47 -28.28
CA ASP A 8 -11.92 -3.48 -28.52
C ASP A 8 -11.72 -4.71 -27.64
N HIS A 9 -10.47 -5.10 -27.39
CA HIS A 9 -10.15 -6.21 -26.48
C HIS A 9 -10.34 -5.81 -25.03
N VAL A 10 -9.97 -4.57 -24.67
CA VAL A 10 -10.18 -4.04 -23.32
C VAL A 10 -11.68 -3.89 -23.01
N ALA A 11 -12.47 -3.37 -23.94
CA ALA A 11 -13.93 -3.28 -23.80
C ALA A 11 -14.61 -4.64 -23.64
N LYS A 12 -14.18 -5.65 -24.42
CA LYS A 12 -14.65 -7.02 -24.26
C LYS A 12 -14.26 -7.63 -22.92
N GLY A 13 -13.01 -7.45 -22.49
CA GLY A 13 -12.52 -7.99 -21.21
C GLY A 13 -13.18 -7.35 -19.99
N LEU A 14 -13.52 -6.06 -20.06
CA LEU A 14 -14.21 -5.33 -19.01
C LEU A 14 -15.75 -5.43 -19.09
N ASN A 15 -16.27 -6.20 -20.06
CA ASN A 15 -17.70 -6.32 -20.38
C ASN A 15 -18.42 -4.95 -20.39
N ASN A 16 -17.84 -3.98 -21.09
CA ASN A 16 -18.34 -2.60 -21.10
C ASN A 16 -18.27 -2.00 -22.50
N SER A 17 -18.99 -0.90 -22.73
CA SER A 17 -18.97 -0.22 -24.02
C SER A 17 -17.61 0.43 -24.29
N LYS A 18 -17.21 0.50 -25.57
CA LYS A 18 -15.97 1.18 -25.99
C LYS A 18 -15.92 2.62 -25.48
N ILE A 19 -17.06 3.31 -25.49
CA ILE A 19 -17.20 4.70 -25.03
C ILE A 19 -16.93 4.80 -23.52
N THR A 20 -17.49 3.87 -22.73
CA THR A 20 -17.27 3.82 -21.28
C THR A 20 -15.80 3.53 -20.96
N VAL A 21 -15.17 2.58 -21.68
CA VAL A 21 -13.74 2.29 -21.55
C VAL A 21 -12.88 3.50 -21.90
N LEU A 22 -13.19 4.18 -23.01
CA LEU A 22 -12.52 5.42 -23.42
C LEU A 22 -12.59 6.51 -22.36
N LYS A 23 -13.76 6.68 -21.75
CA LYS A 23 -14.01 7.76 -20.81
C LYS A 23 -13.39 7.49 -19.44
N ASN A 24 -13.51 6.26 -18.94
CA ASN A 24 -13.26 5.94 -17.53
C ASN A 24 -12.02 5.07 -17.29
N TYR A 25 -11.55 4.33 -18.29
CA TYR A 25 -10.49 3.33 -18.12
C TYR A 25 -9.20 3.68 -18.90
N MET A 26 -9.30 4.39 -20.02
CA MET A 26 -8.13 4.78 -20.84
C MET A 26 -7.18 5.75 -20.15
N LYS A 27 -7.69 6.60 -19.25
CA LYS A 27 -6.85 7.61 -18.57
C LYS A 27 -6.04 7.04 -17.41
N GLY A 28 -6.29 5.79 -16.99
CA GLY A 28 -5.66 5.24 -15.79
C GLY A 28 -5.98 6.03 -14.52
N SER A 29 -5.24 5.76 -13.43
CA SER A 29 -5.37 6.51 -12.19
C SER A 29 -4.80 7.92 -12.35
N THR A 30 -5.64 8.94 -12.21
CA THR A 30 -5.21 10.36 -12.31
C THR A 30 -4.14 10.68 -11.27
N GLN A 31 -4.23 10.09 -10.08
CA GLN A 31 -3.20 10.24 -9.06
C GLN A 31 -1.87 9.62 -9.49
N ASN A 32 -1.91 8.42 -10.09
CA ASN A 32 -0.70 7.77 -10.57
C ASN A 32 -0.04 8.58 -11.68
N ASN A 33 -0.83 9.09 -12.63
CA ASN A 33 -0.32 9.94 -13.70
C ASN A 33 0.33 11.22 -13.17
N ARG A 34 -0.30 11.89 -12.20
CA ARG A 34 0.26 13.07 -11.55
C ARG A 34 1.54 12.76 -10.80
N ASN A 35 1.60 11.61 -10.12
CA ASN A 35 2.81 11.16 -9.44
C ASN A 35 3.94 10.89 -10.43
N CYS A 36 3.67 10.20 -11.54
CA CYS A 36 4.67 9.93 -12.59
C CYS A 36 5.17 11.21 -13.27
N LEU A 37 4.26 12.14 -13.57
CA LEU A 37 4.63 13.43 -14.18
C LEU A 37 5.45 14.28 -13.20
N GLY A 38 5.02 14.34 -11.94
CA GLY A 38 5.74 15.06 -10.90
C GLY A 38 7.12 14.45 -10.65
N SER A 39 7.22 13.13 -10.58
CA SER A 39 8.47 12.43 -10.32
C SER A 39 9.49 12.66 -11.42
N ALA A 40 9.06 12.57 -12.68
CA ALA A 40 9.91 12.87 -13.83
C ALA A 40 10.35 14.34 -13.85
N ALA A 41 9.43 15.28 -13.63
CA ALA A 41 9.74 16.71 -13.65
C ALA A 41 10.74 17.10 -12.56
N GLU A 42 10.56 16.59 -11.34
CA GLU A 42 11.47 16.87 -10.22
C GLU A 42 12.82 16.17 -10.39
N ALA A 43 12.86 14.97 -10.96
CA ALA A 43 14.13 14.31 -11.29
C ALA A 43 14.94 15.15 -12.30
N ILE A 44 14.29 15.64 -13.36
CA ILE A 44 14.91 16.51 -14.37
C ILE A 44 15.43 17.79 -13.71
N GLU A 45 14.65 18.37 -12.80
CA GLU A 45 15.00 19.59 -12.08
C GLU A 45 16.25 19.42 -11.20
N LEU A 46 16.31 18.33 -10.42
CA LEU A 46 17.46 18.00 -9.57
C LEU A 46 18.72 17.78 -10.40
N ILE A 47 18.60 17.10 -11.54
CA ILE A 47 19.72 16.87 -12.48
C ILE A 47 20.17 18.21 -13.08
N ALA A 48 19.25 19.07 -13.50
CA ALA A 48 19.56 20.40 -14.04
C ALA A 48 20.27 21.31 -13.03
N ARG A 49 20.01 21.12 -11.73
CA ARG A 49 20.75 21.77 -10.62
C ARG A 49 22.14 21.20 -10.37
N GLY A 50 22.58 20.19 -11.14
CA GLY A 50 23.91 19.59 -11.03
C GLY A 50 24.01 18.40 -10.09
N ASN A 51 22.90 17.86 -9.58
CA ASN A 51 22.93 16.63 -8.79
C ASN A 51 23.14 15.40 -9.67
N SER A 52 23.69 14.32 -9.09
CA SER A 52 23.83 13.04 -9.80
C SER A 52 22.46 12.41 -10.09
N ILE A 53 22.39 11.60 -11.14
CA ILE A 53 21.18 10.85 -11.51
C ILE A 53 20.74 9.93 -10.36
N ASP A 54 21.68 9.31 -9.65
CA ASP A 54 21.36 8.42 -8.53
C ASP A 54 20.79 9.18 -7.33
N TYR A 55 21.30 10.38 -7.05
CA TYR A 55 20.72 11.26 -6.04
C TYR A 55 19.29 11.68 -6.41
N ALA A 56 19.08 12.11 -7.66
CA ALA A 56 17.76 12.51 -8.13
C ALA A 56 16.75 11.35 -8.08
N ARG A 57 17.16 10.15 -8.54
CA ARG A 57 16.33 8.93 -8.47
C ARG A 57 15.93 8.62 -7.04
N LYS A 58 16.85 8.75 -6.09
CA LYS A 58 16.60 8.49 -4.67
C LYS A 58 15.58 9.48 -4.09
N ILE A 59 15.82 10.78 -4.19
CA ILE A 59 14.94 11.83 -3.63
C ILE A 59 13.51 11.69 -4.18
N VAL A 60 13.40 11.49 -5.48
CA VAL A 60 12.12 11.31 -6.15
C VAL A 60 11.48 9.97 -5.77
N GLY A 61 12.26 8.89 -5.72
CA GLY A 61 11.78 7.59 -5.23
C GLY A 61 11.15 7.69 -3.84
N ASP A 62 11.83 8.38 -2.91
CA ASP A 62 11.36 8.58 -1.54
C ASP A 62 10.08 9.43 -1.50
N LYS A 63 10.08 10.56 -2.21
CA LYS A 63 8.94 11.49 -2.23
C LYS A 63 7.69 10.87 -2.85
N TYR A 64 7.86 10.07 -3.91
CA TYR A 64 6.77 9.44 -4.63
C TYR A 64 6.46 8.01 -4.12
N LYS A 65 7.09 7.60 -3.00
CA LYS A 65 6.88 6.32 -2.31
C LYS A 65 7.12 5.11 -3.22
N LYS A 66 8.28 5.05 -3.86
CA LYS A 66 8.73 3.83 -4.53
C LYS A 66 9.24 2.82 -3.49
N PRO A 67 9.02 1.52 -3.70
CA PRO A 67 9.59 0.49 -2.83
C PRO A 67 11.12 0.59 -2.81
N ARG A 68 11.73 0.38 -1.64
CA ARG A 68 13.20 0.35 -1.45
C ARG A 68 13.60 -0.79 -0.52
N ARG A 69 14.84 -1.26 -0.60
CA ARG A 69 15.38 -2.23 0.38
C ARG A 69 15.55 -1.56 1.75
N ILE A 70 15.40 -2.32 2.83
CA ILE A 70 15.50 -1.76 4.18
C ILE A 70 16.88 -1.16 4.47
N VAL A 71 17.93 -1.82 3.96
CA VAL A 71 19.32 -1.37 4.09
C VAL A 71 19.55 -0.01 3.44
N GLU A 72 18.90 0.25 2.31
CA GLU A 72 18.99 1.52 1.62
C GLU A 72 18.27 2.62 2.39
N ILE A 73 17.13 2.32 3.02
CA ILE A 73 16.39 3.29 3.84
C ILE A 73 17.24 3.68 5.05
N ILE A 74 17.76 2.71 5.81
CA ILE A 74 18.60 2.94 7.00
C ILE A 74 19.85 3.75 6.64
N ALA A 75 20.53 3.41 5.55
CA ALA A 75 21.72 4.14 5.10
C ALA A 75 21.44 5.61 4.78
N THR A 76 20.18 5.95 4.48
CA THR A 76 19.81 7.28 3.99
C THR A 76 19.07 8.14 5.00
N GLU A 77 18.24 7.52 5.84
CA GLU A 77 17.42 8.21 6.83
C GLU A 77 17.94 8.04 8.26
N GLN A 78 18.93 7.15 8.46
CA GLN A 78 19.51 6.80 9.77
C GLN A 78 18.47 6.31 10.80
N ILE A 79 17.27 5.93 10.34
CA ILE A 79 16.16 5.47 11.16
C ILE A 79 15.59 4.23 10.49
N GLU A 80 15.44 3.14 11.24
CA GLU A 80 14.73 1.96 10.77
C GLU A 80 13.22 2.13 10.94
N PRO A 81 12.43 2.12 9.84
CA PRO A 81 10.98 2.23 9.93
C PRO A 81 10.38 0.95 10.54
N THR A 82 9.38 1.13 11.39
CA THR A 82 8.71 0.04 12.13
C THR A 82 7.77 -0.73 11.24
N GLN A 83 7.81 -2.06 11.30
CA GLN A 83 6.87 -2.92 10.56
C GLN A 83 5.42 -2.66 10.99
N THR A 84 4.51 -2.71 10.02
CA THR A 84 3.06 -2.64 10.27
C THR A 84 2.40 -3.95 9.88
N SER A 85 1.17 -4.17 10.36
CA SER A 85 0.41 -5.37 10.04
C SER A 85 0.00 -5.49 8.56
N VAL A 86 0.17 -4.46 7.73
CA VAL A 86 -0.27 -4.48 6.31
C VAL A 86 0.87 -4.65 5.31
N GLY A 87 2.05 -5.07 5.77
CA GLY A 87 3.22 -5.30 4.90
C GLY A 87 3.87 -4.01 4.38
N THR A 88 3.58 -2.87 5.01
CA THR A 88 4.34 -1.63 4.84
C THR A 88 4.99 -1.23 6.16
N ARG A 89 5.89 -0.25 6.16
CA ARG A 89 6.52 0.22 7.39
C ARG A 89 6.17 1.67 7.70
N CYS A 90 6.38 2.10 8.94
CA CYS A 90 6.05 3.45 9.43
C CYS A 90 7.28 4.15 10.00
N LYS A 91 7.53 5.39 9.57
CA LYS A 91 8.61 6.23 10.12
C LYS A 91 8.32 6.75 11.52
N GLN A 92 7.03 6.93 11.85
CA GLN A 92 6.59 7.55 13.10
C GLN A 92 5.37 6.83 13.69
N PRO A 93 5.52 5.58 14.18
CA PRO A 93 4.41 4.81 14.75
C PRO A 93 3.77 5.50 15.96
N PHE A 94 4.56 6.25 16.76
CA PHE A 94 4.12 6.99 17.95
C PHE A 94 4.08 8.52 17.75
N GLY A 95 3.96 8.97 16.48
CA GLY A 95 3.90 10.39 16.13
C GLY A 95 2.55 11.05 16.45
N GLU A 96 2.32 12.26 15.93
CA GLU A 96 1.09 13.03 16.20
C GLU A 96 -0.21 12.29 15.86
N LYS A 97 -0.22 11.45 14.81
CA LYS A 97 -1.38 10.63 14.46
C LYS A 97 -1.72 9.60 15.55
N SER A 98 -0.70 8.97 16.14
CA SER A 98 -0.89 8.07 17.28
C SER A 98 -1.37 8.85 18.51
N LYS A 99 -0.77 10.00 18.82
CA LYS A 99 -1.21 10.85 19.94
C LYS A 99 -2.68 11.28 19.82
N ARG A 100 -3.11 11.68 18.63
CA ARG A 100 -4.51 12.03 18.37
C ARG A 100 -5.43 10.83 18.58
N LEU A 101 -5.06 9.66 18.04
CA LEU A 101 -5.82 8.43 18.22
C LEU A 101 -5.90 8.02 19.70
N MET A 102 -4.80 8.13 20.45
CA MET A 102 -4.79 7.88 21.89
C MET A 102 -5.75 8.79 22.64
N ARG A 103 -5.78 10.10 22.32
CA ARG A 103 -6.75 11.03 22.92
C ARG A 103 -8.19 10.62 22.61
N GLU A 104 -8.47 10.24 21.37
CA GLU A 104 -9.79 9.77 20.94
C GLU A 104 -10.21 8.51 21.72
N LEU A 105 -9.33 7.51 21.88
CA LEU A 105 -9.64 6.29 22.62
C LEU A 105 -9.76 6.48 24.13
N LYS A 106 -8.88 7.29 24.73
CA LYS A 106 -8.97 7.65 26.16
C LYS A 106 -10.27 8.37 26.46
N SER A 107 -10.70 9.29 25.58
CA SER A 107 -11.99 9.99 25.73
C SER A 107 -13.20 9.06 25.68
N LYS A 108 -13.06 7.89 25.06
CA LYS A 108 -14.09 6.85 24.97
C LYS A 108 -13.94 5.75 26.04
N ASN A 109 -13.00 5.89 26.98
CA ASN A 109 -12.64 4.86 27.98
C ASN A 109 -12.28 3.50 27.36
N ILE A 110 -11.75 3.49 26.13
CA ILE A 110 -11.29 2.26 25.45
C ILE A 110 -9.84 1.95 25.82
N LEU A 111 -9.06 2.99 26.14
CA LEU A 111 -7.63 2.90 26.47
C LEU A 111 -7.40 3.53 27.84
N HIS A 112 -6.62 2.87 28.71
CA HIS A 112 -6.27 3.42 30.02
C HIS A 112 -5.34 4.63 29.91
N GLU A 113 -5.32 5.50 30.92
CA GLU A 113 -4.48 6.71 30.90
C GLU A 113 -2.98 6.42 30.78
N ASP A 114 -2.53 5.29 31.33
CA ASP A 114 -1.13 4.88 31.34
C ASP A 114 -0.73 4.10 30.07
N GLU A 115 -1.69 3.76 29.22
CA GLU A 115 -1.43 2.99 28.01
C GLU A 115 -1.05 3.89 26.83
N SER A 116 -0.15 3.36 26.01
CA SER A 116 0.30 3.97 24.76
C SER A 116 0.18 2.98 23.62
N ILE A 117 -0.28 3.45 22.46
CA ILE A 117 -0.51 2.62 21.28
C ILE A 117 0.09 3.25 20.03
N ALA A 118 0.60 2.41 19.13
CA ALA A 118 1.01 2.86 17.81
C ALA A 118 -0.22 3.25 16.97
N CYS A 119 -0.01 4.07 15.94
CA CYS A 119 -1.06 4.39 14.97
C CYS A 119 -1.49 3.11 14.23
N PHE A 120 -2.77 2.72 14.35
CA PHE A 120 -3.31 1.48 13.78
C PHE A 120 -4.38 1.68 12.70
N LYS A 121 -4.54 2.90 12.13
CA LYS A 121 -5.47 3.14 11.02
C LYS A 121 -4.94 2.55 9.70
N PHE A 122 -4.92 1.23 9.60
CA PHE A 122 -4.23 0.48 8.55
C PHE A 122 -4.69 0.79 7.11
N LEU A 123 -6.00 0.99 6.88
CA LEU A 123 -6.49 1.39 5.54
C LEU A 123 -5.97 2.76 5.14
N ASP A 124 -5.83 3.70 6.09
CA ASP A 124 -5.31 5.04 5.84
C ASP A 124 -3.79 5.08 5.67
N CYS A 125 -3.07 4.03 6.09
CA CYS A 125 -1.62 3.95 5.94
C CYS A 125 -1.18 4.10 4.48
N PHE A 126 -1.97 3.61 3.53
CA PHE A 126 -1.69 3.68 2.09
C PHE A 126 -1.63 5.09 1.48
N TRP A 127 -2.09 6.09 2.23
CA TRP A 127 -1.99 7.51 1.89
C TRP A 127 -1.24 8.33 2.94
N CYS A 128 -0.72 7.70 3.99
CA CYS A 128 -0.02 8.37 5.08
C CYS A 128 1.38 8.84 4.67
N GLU A 129 1.78 10.07 4.99
CA GLU A 129 3.13 10.59 4.73
C GLU A 129 4.25 9.78 5.39
N ASN A 130 3.96 9.15 6.54
CA ASN A 130 4.91 8.32 7.28
C ASN A 130 5.01 6.89 6.75
N GLN A 131 4.26 6.54 5.71
CA GLN A 131 4.32 5.21 5.09
C GLN A 131 5.61 5.04 4.30
N VAL A 132 6.27 3.92 4.54
CA VAL A 132 7.45 3.47 3.80
C VAL A 132 7.13 2.16 3.12
N LEU A 133 7.41 2.09 1.82
CA LEU A 133 7.30 0.86 1.05
C LEU A 133 8.64 0.15 1.06
N VAL A 134 8.65 -1.06 1.58
CA VAL A 134 9.87 -1.84 1.79
C VAL A 134 9.82 -3.10 0.93
N ALA A 135 10.89 -3.33 0.16
CA ALA A 135 11.04 -4.48 -0.71
C ALA A 135 11.85 -5.59 -0.03
N GLU A 136 11.40 -6.04 1.15
CA GLU A 136 11.93 -7.23 1.81
C GLU A 136 10.93 -8.38 1.70
N SER A 137 11.45 -9.62 1.64
CA SER A 137 10.63 -10.82 1.41
C SER A 137 9.46 -10.93 2.40
N ASP A 138 9.70 -10.61 3.68
CA ASP A 138 8.70 -10.68 4.75
C ASP A 138 7.61 -9.61 4.63
N ASP A 139 8.01 -8.35 4.33
CA ASP A 139 7.07 -7.25 4.13
C ASP A 139 6.19 -7.50 2.88
N ILE A 140 6.76 -8.03 1.80
CA ILE A 140 6.02 -8.39 0.57
C ILE A 140 5.05 -9.55 0.84
N TRP A 141 5.49 -10.57 1.58
CA TRP A 141 4.64 -11.71 1.96
C TRP A 141 3.44 -11.24 2.79
N CYS A 142 3.68 -10.37 3.78
CA CYS A 142 2.63 -9.75 4.57
C CYS A 142 1.65 -8.93 3.71
N LEU A 143 2.15 -8.13 2.75
CA LEU A 143 1.32 -7.35 1.84
C LEU A 143 0.48 -8.24 0.90
N LEU A 144 1.04 -9.35 0.41
CA LEU A 144 0.33 -10.34 -0.40
C LEU A 144 -0.83 -10.95 0.38
N SER A 145 -0.58 -11.41 1.60
CA SER A 145 -1.59 -12.00 2.49
C SER A 145 -2.65 -10.99 2.93
N PHE A 146 -2.26 -9.77 3.29
CA PHE A 146 -3.21 -8.69 3.61
C PHE A 146 -4.17 -8.42 2.45
N ARG A 147 -3.64 -8.30 1.22
CA ARG A 147 -4.45 -8.08 0.03
C ARG A 147 -5.40 -9.25 -0.24
N ALA A 148 -4.97 -10.48 0.00
CA ALA A 148 -5.81 -11.67 -0.12
C ALA A 148 -6.95 -11.64 0.91
N ALA A 149 -6.64 -11.36 2.17
CA ALA A 149 -7.62 -11.22 3.25
C ALA A 149 -8.68 -10.15 2.93
N LEU A 150 -8.29 -8.99 2.40
CA LEU A 150 -9.25 -7.97 1.96
C LEU A 150 -10.17 -8.45 0.83
N ARG A 151 -9.66 -9.23 -0.12
CA ARG A 151 -10.48 -9.78 -1.22
C ARG A 151 -11.47 -10.81 -0.71
N GLU A 152 -11.03 -11.69 0.19
CA GLU A 152 -11.89 -12.69 0.80
C GLU A 152 -12.99 -12.04 1.65
N ALA A 153 -12.65 -11.00 2.41
CA ALA A 153 -13.60 -10.23 3.19
C ALA A 153 -14.72 -9.64 2.30
N LEU A 154 -14.40 -9.11 1.12
CA LEU A 154 -15.41 -8.59 0.18
C LEU A 154 -16.35 -9.68 -0.38
N LEU A 155 -15.90 -10.93 -0.48
CA LEU A 155 -16.68 -12.04 -1.03
C LEU A 155 -17.68 -12.63 -0.03
N ARG A 156 -17.45 -12.40 1.27
CA ARG A 156 -18.28 -12.95 2.33
C ARG A 156 -19.41 -11.97 2.70
N PRO A 157 -20.70 -12.28 2.45
CA PRO A 157 -21.80 -11.31 2.58
C PRO A 157 -21.99 -10.77 3.99
N ASN A 158 -21.83 -11.62 5.00
CA ASN A 158 -21.85 -11.23 6.42
C ASN A 158 -20.77 -10.19 6.78
N ILE A 159 -19.71 -10.12 5.98
CA ILE A 159 -18.57 -9.23 6.16
C ILE A 159 -18.75 -7.92 5.41
N ASN A 160 -19.10 -8.06 4.14
CA ASN A 160 -19.15 -6.97 3.17
C ASN A 160 -20.06 -5.80 3.61
N HIS A 161 -21.18 -6.10 4.28
CA HIS A 161 -22.12 -5.08 4.75
C HIS A 161 -21.53 -4.08 5.77
N GLN A 162 -20.46 -4.43 6.47
CA GLN A 162 -19.87 -3.63 7.54
C GLN A 162 -18.57 -2.92 7.11
N LEU A 163 -18.04 -3.25 5.94
CA LEU A 163 -16.80 -2.68 5.44
C LEU A 163 -17.07 -1.40 4.63
N PRO A 164 -16.17 -0.40 4.68
CA PRO A 164 -16.17 0.69 3.73
C PRO A 164 -15.70 0.19 2.36
N VAL A 165 -16.59 -0.48 1.61
CA VAL A 165 -16.29 -1.25 0.38
C VAL A 165 -15.46 -0.44 -0.61
N GLU A 166 -15.82 0.82 -0.84
CA GLU A 166 -15.07 1.70 -1.74
C GLU A 166 -13.61 1.90 -1.29
N LYS A 167 -13.40 2.16 0.00
CA LYS A 167 -12.07 2.34 0.59
C LYS A 167 -11.26 1.04 0.52
N VAL A 168 -11.89 -0.10 0.79
CA VAL A 168 -11.25 -1.42 0.68
C VAL A 168 -10.81 -1.69 -0.77
N MET A 169 -11.67 -1.41 -1.75
CA MET A 169 -11.32 -1.54 -3.17
C MET A 169 -10.16 -0.61 -3.56
N GLN A 170 -10.14 0.63 -3.06
CA GLN A 170 -9.02 1.56 -3.28
C GLN A 170 -7.71 1.04 -2.68
N VAL A 171 -7.76 0.46 -1.47
CA VAL A 171 -6.59 -0.16 -0.82
C VAL A 171 -6.11 -1.37 -1.61
N ILE A 172 -6.99 -2.26 -2.07
CA ILE A 172 -6.61 -3.40 -2.93
C ILE A 172 -5.95 -2.91 -4.21
N ALA A 173 -6.49 -1.87 -4.85
CA ALA A 173 -5.90 -1.27 -6.05
C ALA A 173 -4.50 -0.71 -5.75
N LYS A 174 -4.32 -0.04 -4.61
CA LYS A 174 -3.01 0.47 -4.18
C LYS A 174 -2.02 -0.65 -3.90
N CYS A 175 -2.43 -1.73 -3.24
CA CYS A 175 -1.61 -2.92 -3.03
C CYS A 175 -1.12 -3.51 -4.36
N ASN A 176 -2.01 -3.62 -5.37
CA ASN A 176 -1.62 -4.12 -6.70
C ASN A 176 -0.56 -3.24 -7.37
N LEU A 177 -0.68 -1.92 -7.27
CA LEU A 177 0.32 -0.99 -7.82
C LEU A 177 1.67 -1.14 -7.11
N ILE A 178 1.66 -1.25 -5.79
CA ILE A 178 2.88 -1.44 -4.99
C ILE A 178 3.55 -2.78 -5.37
N LEU A 179 2.78 -3.87 -5.40
CA LEU A 179 3.29 -5.19 -5.77
C LEU A 179 3.82 -5.23 -7.21
N LEU A 180 3.20 -4.48 -8.13
CA LEU A 180 3.70 -4.36 -9.51
C LEU A 180 5.06 -3.64 -9.55
N ASP A 181 5.19 -2.51 -8.84
CA ASP A 181 6.45 -1.79 -8.72
C ASP A 181 7.54 -2.70 -8.11
N ILE A 182 7.23 -3.42 -7.03
CA ILE A 182 8.16 -4.37 -6.40
C ILE A 182 8.55 -5.49 -7.36
N LYS A 183 7.58 -6.08 -8.09
CA LYS A 183 7.86 -7.16 -9.03
C LYS A 183 8.74 -6.71 -10.20
N GLN A 184 8.62 -5.45 -10.61
CA GLN A 184 9.42 -4.86 -11.68
C GLN A 184 10.85 -4.53 -11.20
N ASP A 185 10.98 -3.93 -10.02
CA ASP A 185 12.25 -3.37 -9.55
C ASP A 185 13.05 -4.36 -8.67
N TYR A 186 12.37 -5.35 -8.06
CA TYR A 186 12.91 -6.33 -7.11
C TYR A 186 12.34 -7.74 -7.35
N SER A 187 12.43 -8.23 -8.60
CA SER A 187 11.84 -9.50 -9.05
C SER A 187 12.18 -10.70 -8.17
N ASP A 188 13.43 -10.77 -7.70
CA ASP A 188 13.97 -11.93 -7.00
C ASP A 188 13.37 -12.04 -5.60
N VAL A 189 13.31 -10.91 -4.89
CA VAL A 189 12.69 -10.80 -3.57
C VAL A 189 11.19 -11.04 -3.65
N TYR A 190 10.55 -10.54 -4.70
CA TYR A 190 9.14 -10.80 -4.96
C TYR A 190 8.88 -12.30 -5.15
N ALA A 191 9.73 -13.00 -5.92
CA ALA A 191 9.58 -14.45 -6.14
C ALA A 191 9.72 -15.23 -4.83
N GLU A 192 10.68 -14.88 -3.97
CA GLU A 192 10.83 -15.49 -2.64
C GLU A 192 9.57 -15.30 -1.77
N ALA A 193 9.04 -14.08 -1.73
CA ALA A 193 7.83 -13.77 -0.99
C ALA A 193 6.59 -14.49 -1.56
N GLU A 194 6.52 -14.61 -2.88
CA GLU A 194 5.46 -15.34 -3.57
C GLU A 194 5.51 -16.84 -3.25
N ILE A 195 6.70 -17.46 -3.20
CA ILE A 195 6.86 -18.85 -2.74
C ILE A 195 6.36 -19.02 -1.31
N LYS A 196 6.73 -18.11 -0.39
CA LYS A 196 6.22 -18.14 1.00
C LYS A 196 4.71 -18.06 1.03
N TYR A 197 4.12 -17.09 0.32
CA TYR A 197 2.68 -16.88 0.22
C TYR A 197 1.92 -18.11 -0.29
N HIS A 198 2.46 -18.82 -1.29
CA HIS A 198 1.84 -20.04 -1.81
C HIS A 198 1.90 -21.22 -0.84
N ASN A 199 2.90 -21.25 0.05
CA ASN A 199 3.00 -22.29 1.08
C ASN A 199 2.07 -21.99 2.26
N ILE A 200 2.09 -20.76 2.75
CA ILE A 200 1.28 -20.32 3.89
C ILE A 200 1.03 -18.81 3.84
N SER A 201 -0.17 -18.38 4.27
CA SER A 201 -0.44 -16.97 4.51
C SER A 201 0.44 -16.44 5.65
N HIS A 202 0.82 -15.17 5.58
CA HIS A 202 1.52 -14.51 6.67
C HIS A 202 0.72 -14.69 7.98
N PRO A 203 1.36 -15.00 9.14
CA PRO A 203 0.65 -15.32 10.37
C PRO A 203 -0.39 -14.29 10.82
N LEU A 204 -0.13 -13.00 10.53
CA LEU A 204 -1.07 -11.90 10.79
C LEU A 204 -2.36 -11.91 9.95
N TRP A 205 -2.43 -12.76 8.92
CA TRP A 205 -3.52 -12.85 7.94
C TRP A 205 -3.86 -14.31 7.61
N GLY A 206 -3.47 -15.25 8.47
CA GLY A 206 -3.52 -16.70 8.20
C GLY A 206 -4.77 -17.40 8.67
N ASP A 207 -5.61 -16.76 9.48
CA ASP A 207 -6.84 -17.35 10.02
C ASP A 207 -8.10 -16.81 9.33
N GLU A 208 -9.18 -17.60 9.36
CA GLU A 208 -10.47 -17.19 8.78
C GLU A 208 -11.10 -16.00 9.51
N GLU A 209 -10.61 -15.70 10.72
CA GLU A 209 -10.99 -14.57 11.56
C GLU A 209 -10.12 -13.34 11.33
N SER A 210 -9.05 -13.39 10.52
CA SER A 210 -8.21 -12.21 10.20
C SER A 210 -9.04 -11.17 9.46
N ALA A 211 -9.98 -11.67 8.67
CA ALA A 211 -11.02 -10.86 8.07
C ALA A 211 -11.93 -10.27 9.15
N ALA A 212 -12.34 -11.05 10.18
CA ALA A 212 -13.16 -10.68 11.35
C ALA A 212 -12.50 -9.66 12.30
N ASP A 213 -11.19 -9.74 12.47
CA ASP A 213 -10.38 -8.81 13.26
C ASP A 213 -10.25 -7.44 12.61
N LEU A 214 -10.27 -7.38 11.27
CA LEU A 214 -10.49 -6.09 10.60
C LEU A 214 -11.78 -5.45 11.17
N TYR A 215 -12.86 -6.18 11.34
CA TYR A 215 -14.13 -5.60 11.78
C TYR A 215 -14.15 -5.11 13.21
N GLN A 216 -13.50 -5.78 14.16
CA GLN A 216 -13.45 -5.26 15.53
C GLN A 216 -12.70 -3.93 15.59
N ILE A 217 -11.72 -3.74 14.71
CA ILE A 217 -10.94 -2.50 14.59
C ILE A 217 -11.74 -1.40 13.87
N TRP A 218 -12.68 -1.75 12.98
CA TRP A 218 -13.35 -0.79 12.08
C TRP A 218 -14.85 -0.55 12.34
N GLY A 219 -15.57 -1.51 12.93
CA GLY A 219 -17.03 -1.50 13.10
C GLY A 219 -17.54 -0.89 14.42
N GLY A 220 -16.64 -0.44 15.30
CA GLY A 220 -16.96 -0.02 16.66
C GLY A 220 -16.55 1.40 17.04
N VAL A 221 -16.54 2.36 16.10
CA VAL A 221 -16.29 3.79 16.39
C VAL A 221 -17.24 4.71 15.66
#